data_AF-A0A1B0WP18-F1
#
_entry.id   AF-A0A1B0WP18-F1
#
_cell.length_a   1.000
_cell.length_b   1.000
_cell.length_c   1.000
_cell.angle_alpha   90.00
_cell.angle_beta   90.00
_cell.angle_gamma   90.00
#
_symmetry.space_group_name_H-M   'P 1'
#
loop_
_entity.id
_entity.type
_entity.pdbx_description
1 polymer ?
#
loop_
_entity_poly.entity_id
_entity_poly.type
_entity_poly.pdbx_seq_one_letter_code
_entity_poly.pdbx_strand_id
1 'polypeptide(L)' 'MPTIHRLIEKQLSYDWGATSVEDWIENDHAVEKDKRIVSQHFIDGESVFIITEADRSSTTIMLGYEY' A
#
# COMPACT_ATOMS: atom_id res chain seq x y z
N MET A 1 -3.91 17.84 -6.18
CA MET A 1 -4.55 16.65 -5.60
C MET A 1 -3.82 15.41 -6.11
N PRO A 2 -3.23 14.59 -5.23
CA PRO A 2 -2.78 13.26 -5.63
C PRO A 2 -3.98 12.49 -6.16
N THR A 3 -3.95 12.12 -7.43
CA THR A 3 -5.01 11.29 -8.04
C THR A 3 -4.85 9.85 -7.58
N ILE A 4 -5.97 9.10 -7.47
CA ILE A 4 -5.97 7.66 -7.13
C ILE A 4 -4.92 6.88 -7.92
N HIS A 5 -4.74 7.20 -9.20
CA HIS A 5 -3.73 6.60 -10.07
C HIS A 5 -2.30 6.64 -9.48
N ARG A 6 -1.93 7.73 -8.79
CA ARG A 6 -0.60 7.89 -8.20
C ARG A 6 -0.35 6.94 -7.03
N LEU A 7 -1.39 6.58 -6.29
CA LEU A 7 -1.27 5.58 -5.22
C LEU A 7 -1.03 4.18 -5.80
N ILE A 8 -1.68 3.86 -6.92
CA ILE A 8 -1.44 2.62 -7.65
C ILE A 8 -0.03 2.59 -8.23
N GLU A 9 0.45 3.68 -8.83
CA GLU A 9 1.83 3.78 -9.33
C GLU A 9 2.86 3.53 -8.22
N LYS A 10 2.65 4.12 -7.03
CA LYS A 10 3.51 3.89 -5.84
C LYS A 10 3.51 2.43 -5.41
N GLN A 11 2.32 1.81 -5.32
CA GLN A 11 2.17 0.41 -4.98
C GLN A 11 2.91 -0.51 -5.96
N LEU A 12 2.83 -0.21 -7.28
CA LEU A 12 3.53 -0.96 -8.33
C LEU A 12 5.03 -0.72 -8.34
N SER A 13 5.49 0.45 -7.86
CA SER A 13 6.89 0.82 -7.77
C SER A 13 7.55 0.43 -6.45
N TYR A 14 6.91 -0.41 -5.63
CA TYR A 14 7.44 -0.83 -4.33
C TYR A 14 7.66 0.32 -3.35
N ASP A 15 6.88 1.40 -3.48
CA ASP A 15 6.86 2.50 -2.52
C ASP A 15 5.81 2.19 -1.45
N TRP A 16 6.27 1.63 -0.33
CA TRP A 16 5.40 1.27 0.80
C TRP A 16 5.00 2.48 1.66
N GLY A 17 5.56 3.65 1.36
CA GLY A 17 5.19 4.91 1.96
C GLY A 17 5.60 5.01 3.42
N ALA A 18 4.65 5.44 4.25
CA ALA A 18 4.85 5.82 5.64
C ALA A 18 4.72 4.66 6.64
N THR A 19 4.83 3.41 6.18
CA THR A 19 4.88 2.23 7.05
C THR A 19 6.22 2.13 7.78
N SER A 20 6.31 1.23 8.78
CA SER A 20 7.56 0.99 9.52
C SER A 20 8.63 0.31 8.65
N VAL A 21 9.89 0.35 9.06
CA VAL A 21 10.98 -0.33 8.33
C VAL A 21 10.74 -1.84 8.30
N GLU A 22 10.21 -2.39 9.38
CA GLU A 22 9.82 -3.81 9.49
C GLU A 22 8.73 -4.17 8.48
N ASP A 23 7.71 -3.30 8.33
CA ASP A 23 6.64 -3.49 7.35
C ASP A 23 7.16 -3.35 5.91
N TRP A 24 8.14 -2.47 5.68
CA TRP A 24 8.80 -2.37 4.37
C TRP A 24 9.46 -3.70 4.00
N ILE A 25 10.20 -4.31 4.94
CA ILE A 25 10.86 -5.61 4.72
C ILE A 25 9.82 -6.72 4.52
N GLU A 26 8.73 -6.74 5.30
CA GLU A 26 7.68 -7.75 5.13
C GLU A 26 6.95 -7.58 3.80
N ASN A 27 6.69 -6.36 3.34
CA ASN A 27 6.11 -6.11 2.02
C ASN A 27 7.03 -6.58 0.89
N ASP A 28 8.33 -6.31 0.97
CA ASP A 28 9.30 -6.81 0.00
C ASP A 28 9.30 -8.35 -0.05
N HIS A 29 9.26 -9.01 1.11
CA HIS A 29 9.10 -10.47 1.15
C HIS A 29 7.72 -10.95 0.66
N ALA A 30 6.66 -10.17 0.87
CA ALA A 30 5.30 -10.50 0.47
C ALA A 30 5.13 -10.49 -1.05
N VAL A 31 5.91 -9.68 -1.76
CA VAL A 31 5.99 -9.69 -3.23
C VAL A 31 6.41 -11.06 -3.73
N GLU A 32 7.46 -11.64 -3.14
CA GLU A 32 8.04 -12.92 -3.60
C GLU A 32 7.27 -14.16 -3.13
N LYS A 33 6.50 -14.03 -2.04
CA LYS A 33 5.85 -15.15 -1.34
C LYS A 33 4.34 -15.19 -1.52
N ASP A 34 3.80 -14.46 -2.51
CA ASP A 34 2.36 -14.33 -2.76
C ASP A 34 1.57 -14.03 -1.48
N LYS A 35 2.05 -13.08 -0.68
CA LYS A 35 1.33 -12.58 0.50
C LYS A 35 0.69 -11.24 0.22
N ARG A 36 -0.30 -10.86 1.03
CA ARG A 36 -0.90 -9.52 1.00
C ARG A 36 0.17 -8.46 1.24
N ILE A 37 0.10 -7.37 0.49
CA ILE A 37 0.95 -6.18 0.62
C ILE A 37 0.10 -5.04 1.16
N VAL A 38 0.63 -4.30 2.15
CA VAL A 38 -0.06 -3.15 2.74
C VAL A 38 0.88 -1.96 2.77
N SER A 39 0.58 -0.90 2.02
CA SER A 39 1.28 0.38 2.08
C SER A 39 0.40 1.46 2.70
N GLN A 40 1.05 2.52 3.18
CA GLN A 40 0.37 3.66 3.79
C GLN A 40 0.89 4.97 3.21
N HIS A 41 0.00 5.87 2.82
CA HIS A 41 0.35 7.22 2.36
C HIS A 41 -0.52 8.28 3.03
N PHE A 42 -0.09 9.53 2.94
CA PHE A 42 -0.86 10.69 3.39
C PHE A 42 -1.30 11.53 2.20
N ILE A 43 -2.59 11.84 2.15
CA ILE A 43 -3.19 12.75 1.17
C ILE A 43 -3.86 13.88 1.95
N ASP A 44 -3.38 15.10 1.75
CA ASP A 44 -3.94 16.30 2.39
C ASP A 44 -4.09 16.16 3.93
N GLY A 45 -3.16 15.42 4.55
CA GLY A 45 -3.14 15.16 6.00
C GLY A 45 -3.89 13.91 6.45
N GLU A 46 -4.70 13.31 5.58
CA GLU A 46 -5.44 12.08 5.87
C GLU A 46 -4.62 10.84 5.51
N SER A 47 -4.65 9.82 6.37
CA SER A 47 -3.99 8.55 6.07
C SER A 47 -4.83 7.72 5.11
N VAL A 48 -4.15 7.04 4.20
CA VAL A 48 -4.75 6.15 3.20
C VAL A 48 -3.94 4.87 3.17
N PHE A 49 -4.62 3.73 3.29
CA PHE A 49 -4.03 2.41 3.12
C PHE A 49 -4.31 1.88 1.73
N ILE A 50 -3.31 1.20 1.16
CA ILE A 50 -3.42 0.49 -0.10
C ILE A 50 -3.07 -0.96 0.17
N ILE A 51 -4.05 -1.82 -0.05
CA ILE A 51 -3.99 -3.24 0.28
C ILE A 51 -4.10 -4.00 -1.02
N THR A 52 -3.06 -4.74 -1.38
CA THR A 52 -3.09 -5.64 -2.54
C THR A 52 -3.12 -7.08 -2.04
N GLU A 53 -4.15 -7.83 -2.45
CA GLU A 53 -4.31 -9.22 -2.01
C GLU A 53 -3.16 -10.12 -2.46
N ALA A 54 -3.00 -11.25 -1.76
CA ALA A 54 -1.95 -12.23 -1.97
C ALA A 54 -1.80 -12.68 -3.43
N ASP A 55 -2.92 -12.95 -4.08
CA ASP A 55 -3.01 -13.38 -5.48
C ASP A 55 -3.01 -12.21 -6.49
N ARG A 56 -2.82 -10.97 -6.01
CA ARG A 56 -2.89 -9.73 -6.79
C ARG A 56 -4.21 -9.55 -7.57
N SER A 57 -5.27 -10.25 -7.18
CA SER A 57 -6.58 -10.18 -7.87
C SER A 57 -7.30 -8.85 -7.67
N SER A 58 -6.98 -8.15 -6.58
CA SER A 58 -7.59 -6.88 -6.23
C SER A 58 -6.66 -6.00 -5.41
N THR A 59 -6.85 -4.69 -5.56
CA THR A 59 -6.23 -3.65 -4.74
C THR A 59 -7.33 -2.77 -4.17
N THR A 60 -7.38 -2.69 -2.84
CA THR A 60 -8.31 -1.83 -2.10
C THR A 60 -7.57 -0.59 -1.64
N ILE A 61 -8.15 0.58 -1.88
CA ILE A 61 -7.68 1.85 -1.34
C ILE A 61 -8.71 2.31 -0.32
N MET A 62 -8.27 2.55 0.91
CA MET A 62 -9.15 2.77 2.06
C MET A 62 -8.63 3.91 2.92
N LEU A 63 -9.52 4.76 3.44
CA LEU A 63 -9.13 5.84 4.35
C LEU A 63 -8.71 5.23 5.69
N GLY A 64 -7.76 5.85 6.38
CA GLY A 64 -7.19 5.23 7.58
C GLY A 64 -8.12 5.16 8.78
N TYR A 65 -9.26 5.85 8.76
CA TYR A 65 -10.32 5.67 9.76
C TYR A 65 -11.26 4.49 9.44
N GLU A 66 -11.16 3.91 8.24
CA GLU A 66 -11.91 2.72 7.81
C GLU A 66 -11.10 1.43 8.00
N TYR A 67 -9.80 1.54 8.28
CA TYR A 67 -8.87 0.44 8.59
C TYR A 67 -8.84 0.14 10.09
#